data_AF-A0A1Z5JMJ3-F1
#
_entry.id   AF-A0A1Z5JMJ3-F1
#
_cell.length_a   1.000
_cell.length_b   1.000
_cell.length_c   1.000
_cell.angle_alpha   90.00
_cell.angle_beta   90.00
_cell.angle_gamma   90.00
#
_symmetry.space_group_name_H-M   'P 1'
#
loop_
_entity.id
_entity.type
_entity.pdbx_description
1 polymer ?
#
loop_
_entity_poly.entity_id
_entity_poly.type
_entity_poly.pdbx_seq_one_letter_code
_entity_poly.pdbx_strand_id
1 'polypeptide(L)'
;MLLAATTRATRTTIIRQSRALSSQGSDAVEKLRSVLEEYRLQNYAQELPGRFKKDIVRAATVENTDRIAVGGMERVLSNIGATNKISSTEINTIFQELGNGTGEISINRFSSLI
;
A
#
# COMPACT_ATOMS: atom_id res chain seq x y z
N MET A 1 -53.62 14.73 -3.62
CA MET A 1 -52.54 14.70 -4.62
C MET A 1 -51.30 15.33 -4.01
N LEU A 2 -50.25 14.54 -3.74
CA LEU A 2 -48.93 15.06 -3.33
C LEU A 2 -47.88 14.13 -3.94
N LEU A 3 -47.20 14.61 -4.99
CA LEU A 3 -46.09 13.94 -5.65
C LEU A 3 -44.80 14.33 -4.91
N ALA A 4 -44.12 13.34 -4.30
CA ALA A 4 -42.79 13.51 -3.76
C ALA A 4 -41.76 13.36 -4.89
N ALA A 5 -41.07 14.45 -5.25
CA ALA A 5 -39.97 14.43 -6.20
C ALA A 5 -38.74 13.77 -5.54
N THR A 6 -38.33 12.60 -6.05
CA THR A 6 -37.10 11.93 -5.61
C THR A 6 -35.92 12.48 -6.39
N THR A 7 -35.13 13.36 -5.78
CA THR A 7 -33.90 13.89 -6.38
C THR A 7 -32.82 12.81 -6.37
N ARG A 8 -32.46 12.30 -7.56
CA ARG A 8 -31.41 11.29 -7.74
C ARG A 8 -30.04 11.99 -7.81
N ALA A 9 -29.24 11.89 -6.75
CA ALA A 9 -27.88 12.41 -6.75
C ALA A 9 -26.99 11.55 -7.68
N THR A 10 -26.44 12.16 -8.73
CA THR A 10 -25.45 11.53 -9.61
C THR A 10 -24.10 11.47 -8.90
N ARG A 11 -23.59 10.25 -8.69
CA ARG A 11 -22.27 10.01 -8.11
C ARG A 11 -21.20 10.30 -9.16
N THR A 12 -20.62 11.49 -9.13
CA THR A 12 -19.47 11.84 -9.97
C THR A 12 -18.25 11.03 -9.54
N THR A 13 -17.89 10.01 -10.30
CA THR A 13 -16.63 9.29 -10.12
C THR A 13 -15.48 10.14 -10.62
N ILE A 14 -14.77 10.80 -9.71
CA ILE A 14 -13.49 11.45 -10.02
C ILE A 14 -12.50 10.32 -10.37
N ILE A 15 -12.19 10.16 -11.66
CA ILE A 15 -11.10 9.28 -12.10
C ILE A 15 -9.80 9.95 -11.67
N ARG A 16 -9.24 9.53 -10.55
CA ARG A 16 -7.88 9.92 -10.15
C ARG A 16 -6.93 9.22 -11.12
N GLN A 17 -6.30 9.98 -12.01
CA GLN A 17 -5.19 9.46 -12.81
C GLN A 17 -4.09 8.99 -11.86
N SER A 18 -4.02 7.68 -11.63
CA SER A 18 -2.82 7.07 -11.07
C SER A 18 -1.73 7.24 -12.11
N ARG A 19 -0.69 8.02 -11.79
CA ARG A 19 0.52 8.01 -12.60
C ARG A 19 0.97 6.56 -12.72
N ALA A 20 1.19 6.10 -13.95
CA ALA A 20 1.72 4.77 -14.19
C ALA A 20 3.11 4.68 -13.52
N LEU A 21 3.38 3.53 -12.91
CA LEU A 21 4.71 3.23 -12.39
C LEU A 21 5.71 3.17 -13.54
N SER A 22 6.96 3.52 -13.25
CA SER A 22 8.06 3.14 -14.15
C SER A 22 8.20 1.61 -14.19
N SER A 23 9.00 1.09 -15.13
CA SER A 23 9.35 -0.33 -15.12
C SER A 23 10.02 -0.72 -13.80
N GLN A 24 10.97 0.09 -13.34
CA GLN A 24 11.67 -0.12 -12.07
C GLN A 24 10.72 -0.07 -10.87
N GLY A 25 9.77 0.88 -10.86
CA GLY A 25 8.75 0.97 -9.82
C GLY A 25 7.80 -0.23 -9.81
N SER A 26 7.44 -0.73 -10.99
CA SER A 26 6.60 -1.93 -11.13
C SER A 26 7.31 -3.18 -10.61
N ASP A 27 8.57 -3.38 -11.00
CA ASP A 27 9.40 -4.49 -10.53
C ASP A 27 9.60 -4.44 -9.02
N ALA A 28 9.85 -3.25 -8.46
CA ALA A 28 9.98 -3.05 -7.02
C ALA A 28 8.69 -3.39 -6.25
N VAL A 29 7.52 -3.04 -6.78
CA VAL A 29 6.22 -3.39 -6.18
C VAL A 29 5.98 -4.91 -6.23
N GLU A 30 6.25 -5.56 -7.37
CA GLU A 30 6.11 -7.02 -7.49
C GLU A 30 7.04 -7.77 -6.54
N LYS A 31 8.27 -7.27 -6.38
CA LYS A 31 9.22 -7.81 -5.41
C LYS A 31 8.72 -7.67 -3.98
N LEU A 32 8.20 -6.48 -3.62
CA LEU A 32 7.61 -6.24 -2.31
C LEU A 32 6.43 -7.18 -2.04
N ARG A 33 5.52 -7.36 -3.01
CA ARG A 33 4.41 -8.32 -2.93
C ARG A 33 4.91 -9.74 -2.67
N SER A 34 5.89 -10.17 -3.45
CA SER A 34 6.46 -11.52 -3.37
C SER A 34 7.08 -11.78 -1.99
N VAL A 35 7.84 -10.81 -1.47
CA VAL A 35 8.46 -10.90 -0.14
C VAL A 35 7.41 -11.03 0.96
N LEU A 36 6.37 -10.19 0.92
CA LEU A 36 5.30 -10.21 1.91
C LEU A 36 4.49 -11.51 1.83
N GLU A 37 4.20 -12.01 0.64
CA GLU A 37 3.45 -13.25 0.44
C GLU A 37 4.26 -14.48 0.86
N GLU A 38 5.57 -14.51 0.56
CA GLU A 38 6.45 -15.57 1.04
C GLU A 38 6.46 -15.64 2.57
N TYR A 39 6.58 -14.49 3.23
CA TYR A 39 6.52 -14.42 4.69
C TYR A 39 5.16 -14.86 5.23
N ARG A 40 4.05 -14.47 4.58
CA ARG A 40 2.70 -14.92 4.94
C ARG A 40 2.57 -16.43 4.82
N LEU A 41 3.02 -17.02 3.71
CA LEU A 41 2.94 -18.47 3.50
C LEU A 41 3.77 -19.26 4.52
N GLN A 42 4.92 -18.74 4.93
CA GLN A 42 5.79 -19.41 5.90
C GLN A 42 5.28 -19.32 7.35
N ASN A 43 4.70 -18.18 7.74
CA ASN A 43 4.38 -17.89 9.14
C ASN A 43 2.87 -17.85 9.45
N TYR A 44 2.06 -17.60 8.42
CA TYR A 44 0.63 -17.33 8.52
C TYR A 44 -0.16 -18.03 7.39
N ALA A 45 0.22 -19.26 7.03
CA ALA A 45 -0.36 -19.99 5.89
C ALA A 45 -1.90 -20.08 5.94
N GLN A 46 -2.45 -20.25 7.15
CA GLN A 46 -3.88 -20.37 7.42
C GLN A 46 -4.60 -19.02 7.52
N GLU A 47 -3.87 -17.91 7.47
CA GLU A 47 -4.43 -16.58 7.60
C GLU A 47 -4.98 -16.06 6.25
N LEU A 48 -6.15 -15.44 6.30
CA LEU A 48 -6.72 -14.73 5.16
C LEU A 48 -5.78 -13.61 4.67
N PRO A 49 -5.46 -13.54 3.37
CA PRO A 49 -4.56 -12.52 2.84
C PRO A 49 -4.95 -11.08 3.20
N GLY A 50 -6.25 -10.79 3.28
CA GLY A 50 -6.75 -9.47 3.67
C GLY A 50 -6.46 -9.08 5.12
N ARG A 51 -6.40 -10.04 6.06
CA ARG A 51 -6.02 -9.76 7.46
C ARG A 51 -4.53 -9.46 7.55
N PHE A 52 -3.71 -10.29 6.91
CA PHE A 52 -2.27 -10.11 6.86
C PHE A 52 -1.87 -8.74 6.30
N LYS A 53 -2.47 -8.34 5.17
CA LYS A 53 -2.25 -7.02 4.57
C LYS A 53 -2.57 -5.88 5.53
N LYS A 54 -3.68 -5.97 6.28
CA LYS A 54 -4.05 -4.96 7.28
C LYS A 54 -3.03 -4.87 8.41
N ASP A 55 -2.50 -6.00 8.85
CA ASP A 55 -1.47 -6.02 9.89
C ASP A 55 -0.15 -5.41 9.40
N ILE A 56 0.24 -5.67 8.15
CA ILE A 56 1.40 -5.03 7.50
C ILE A 56 1.20 -3.52 7.37
N VAL A 57 0.05 -3.09 6.86
CA VAL A 57 -0.30 -1.66 6.75
C VAL A 57 -0.22 -0.99 8.13
N ARG A 58 -0.87 -1.58 9.14
CA ARG A 58 -0.87 -1.05 10.51
C ARG A 58 0.55 -0.94 11.08
N ALA A 59 1.41 -1.92 10.83
CA ALA A 59 2.79 -1.91 11.31
C ALA A 59 3.68 -0.87 10.60
N ALA A 60 3.34 -0.52 9.35
CA ALA A 60 4.09 0.45 8.55
C ALA A 60 3.56 1.90 8.71
N THR A 61 2.32 2.07 9.17
CA THR A 61 1.66 3.37 9.37
C THR A 61 2.36 4.20 10.45
N VAL A 62 2.52 5.50 10.20
CA VAL A 62 2.99 6.45 11.22
C VAL A 62 1.86 6.72 12.21
N GLU A 63 2.16 6.66 13.51
CA GLU A 63 1.17 6.84 14.58
C GLU A 63 0.31 8.11 14.38
N ASN A 64 -1.00 7.97 14.53
CA ASN A 64 -1.98 9.04 14.37
C ASN A 64 -2.03 9.67 12.97
N THR A 65 -1.60 8.95 11.92
CA THR A 65 -1.71 9.40 10.54
C THR A 65 -2.33 8.33 9.64
N ASP A 66 -2.87 8.75 8.49
CA ASP A 66 -3.31 7.84 7.42
C ASP A 66 -2.21 7.60 6.36
N ARG A 67 -0.95 7.61 6.80
CA ARG A 67 0.22 7.60 5.93
C ARG A 67 1.23 6.55 6.37
N ILE A 68 1.92 6.03 5.36
CA ILE A 68 3.05 5.13 5.52
C ILE A 68 4.27 5.89 5.02
N ALA A 69 5.33 5.90 5.82
CA ALA A 69 6.63 6.47 5.46
C ALA A 69 7.61 5.35 5.10
N VAL A 70 8.64 5.67 4.31
CA VAL A 70 9.72 4.72 3.93
C VAL A 70 10.26 3.96 5.14
N GLY A 71 10.61 4.68 6.21
CA GLY A 71 11.16 4.06 7.43
C GLY A 71 10.18 3.14 8.16
N GLY A 72 8.86 3.36 8.01
CA GLY A 72 7.85 2.44 8.53
C GLY A 72 7.87 1.11 7.78
N MET A 73 8.02 1.15 6.45
CA MET A 73 8.14 -0.05 5.63
C MET A 73 9.48 -0.77 5.85
N GLU A 74 10.59 -0.05 5.95
CA GLU A 74 11.90 -0.63 6.27
C GLU A 74 11.87 -1.34 7.64
N ARG A 75 11.19 -0.76 8.63
CA ARG A 75 10.98 -1.41 9.93
C ARG A 75 10.20 -2.72 9.81
N VAL A 76 9.12 -2.74 9.05
CA VAL A 76 8.34 -3.96 8.82
C VAL A 76 9.21 -5.03 8.16
N LEU A 77 9.96 -4.67 7.11
CA LEU A 77 10.85 -5.60 6.41
C LEU A 77 11.94 -6.15 7.33
N SER A 78 12.50 -5.31 8.20
CA SER A 78 13.45 -5.75 9.24
C SER A 78 12.82 -6.74 10.21
N ASN A 79 11.63 -6.44 10.71
CA ASN A 79 10.93 -7.29 11.68
C ASN A 79 10.55 -8.67 11.11
N ILE A 80 10.30 -8.78 9.81
CA ILE A 80 9.99 -10.05 9.15
C ILE A 80 11.23 -10.76 8.57
N GLY A 81 12.43 -10.23 8.81
CA GLY A 81 13.69 -10.81 8.32
C GLY A 81 13.93 -10.67 6.82
N ALA A 82 13.31 -9.68 6.18
CA ALA A 82 13.34 -9.46 4.74
C ALA A 82 14.21 -8.29 4.26
N THR A 83 15.04 -7.71 5.13
CA THR A 83 15.91 -6.55 4.80
C THR A 83 16.81 -6.79 3.58
N ASN A 84 17.24 -8.04 3.34
CA ASN A 84 18.11 -8.39 2.22
C ASN A 84 17.35 -8.76 0.94
N LYS A 85 16.02 -8.82 0.98
CA LYS A 85 15.20 -9.25 -0.17
C LYS A 85 14.77 -8.09 -1.05
N ILE A 86 14.71 -6.88 -0.52
CA ILE A 86 14.41 -5.66 -1.26
C ILE A 86 15.32 -4.55 -0.77
N SER A 87 15.96 -3.85 -1.70
CA SER A 87 16.92 -2.78 -1.38
C SER A 87 16.19 -1.50 -0.96
N SER A 88 16.86 -0.67 -0.16
CA SER A 88 16.34 0.66 0.19
C SER A 88 16.09 1.52 -1.06
N THR A 89 16.87 1.36 -2.13
CA THR A 89 16.62 2.06 -3.40
C THR A 89 15.28 1.66 -4.01
N GLU A 90 14.99 0.36 -4.07
CA GLU A 90 13.69 -0.14 -4.57
C GLU A 90 12.53 0.38 -3.73
N ILE A 91 12.65 0.39 -2.40
CA ILE A 91 11.63 0.97 -1.51
C ILE A 91 11.47 2.46 -1.81
N ASN A 92 12.57 3.21 -1.88
CA ASN A 92 12.52 4.64 -2.17
C ASN A 92 11.87 4.93 -3.53
N THR A 93 12.13 4.12 -4.57
CA THR A 93 11.48 4.24 -5.88
C THR A 93 9.96 4.14 -5.75
N ILE A 94 9.45 3.15 -5.00
CA ILE A 94 8.00 2.98 -4.77
C ILE A 94 7.41 4.25 -4.13
N PHE A 95 8.06 4.78 -3.10
CA PHE A 95 7.58 5.95 -2.36
C PHE A 95 7.73 7.26 -3.12
N GLN A 96 8.73 7.39 -3.98
CA GLN A 96 8.87 8.55 -4.86
C GLN A 96 7.81 8.59 -5.95
N GLU A 97 7.50 7.45 -6.57
CA GLU A 97 6.55 7.39 -7.69
C GLU A 97 5.08 7.44 -7.24
N LEU A 98 4.78 6.87 -6.07
CA LEU A 98 3.41 6.72 -5.60
C LEU A 98 3.05 7.65 -4.44
N GLY A 99 4.06 8.23 -3.80
CA GLY A 99 3.89 9.12 -2.68
C GLY A 99 3.49 10.54 -3.07
N ASN A 100 3.54 11.42 -2.09
CA ASN A 100 3.30 12.86 -2.21
C ASN A 100 4.58 13.68 -2.43
N GLY A 101 5.72 13.03 -2.71
CA GLY A 101 7.03 13.69 -2.84
C GLY A 101 7.77 13.93 -1.52
N THR A 102 7.15 13.67 -0.35
CA THR A 102 7.81 13.77 0.97
C THR A 102 8.24 12.42 1.52
N GLY A 103 8.27 11.37 0.68
CA GLY A 103 8.60 10.00 1.11
C GLY A 103 7.45 9.29 1.84
N GLU A 104 6.21 9.72 1.62
CA GLU A 104 5.02 9.14 2.24
C GLU A 104 3.96 8.73 1.20
N ILE A 105 3.31 7.58 1.43
CA ILE A 105 2.19 7.09 0.64
C ILE A 105 0.95 7.03 1.55
N SER A 106 -0.23 7.40 1.05
CA SER A 106 -1.47 7.21 1.80
C SER A 106 -1.82 5.73 1.95
N ILE A 107 -2.42 5.35 3.09
CA ILE A 107 -2.81 3.95 3.36
C ILE A 107 -3.67 3.37 2.24
N ASN A 108 -4.64 4.13 1.74
CA ASN A 108 -5.52 3.67 0.66
C ASN A 108 -4.75 3.34 -0.61
N ARG A 109 -3.75 4.16 -0.96
CA ARG A 109 -2.94 3.93 -2.14
C ARG A 109 -2.01 2.73 -1.93
N PHE A 110 -1.34 2.66 -0.79
CA PHE A 110 -0.45 1.53 -0.47
C PHE A 110 -1.21 0.20 -0.39
N SER A 111 -2.41 0.18 0.20
CA SER A 111 -3.23 -1.04 0.31
C SER A 111 -3.69 -1.58 -1.05
N SER A 112 -3.79 -0.73 -2.07
CA SER A 112 -4.08 -1.18 -3.44
C SER A 112 -2.86 -1.79 -4.13
N LEU A 113 -1.66 -1.61 -3.57
CA LEU A 113 -0.41 -2.12 -4.11
C LEU A 113 -0.02 -3.48 -3.55
N ILE A 114 -0.49 -3.90 -2.39
CA ILE A 114 -0.05 -5.17 -1.79
C ILE A 114 -1.18 -6.16 -1.67
#